data_AF-A0A3S1GCU2-F1
#
_entry.id   AF-A0A3S1GCU2-F1
#
_cell.length_a   1.000
_cell.length_b   1.000
_cell.length_c   1.000
_cell.angle_alpha   90.00
_cell.angle_beta   90.00
_cell.angle_gamma   90.00
#
_symmetry.space_group_name_H-M   'P 1'
#
loop_
_entity.id
_entity.type
_entity.pdbx_description
1 polymer ?
#
loop_
_entity_poly.entity_id
_entity_poly.type
_entity_poly.pdbx_seq_one_letter_code
_entity_poly.pdbx_strand_id
1 'polypeptide(L)'
;MADILNLVGSKIRDYRKAKGLSQDQLAELCGFHFSYIGGVERGERNISLENLAKIAETLELEPKVFFDFEQPFVQPPSDKKEAALQEVLTLLQAKELRHIQMTKKLLVEIFKTFPRQ
;
A
#
# COMPACT_ATOMS: atom_id res chain seq x y z
N MET A 1 -2.21 4.14 10.40
CA MET A 1 -1.47 3.17 9.55
C MET A 1 -2.50 2.22 8.96
N ALA A 2 -2.51 2.03 7.64
CA ALA A 2 -3.31 0.95 7.05
C ALA A 2 -2.66 -0.38 7.44
N ASP A 3 -3.42 -1.24 8.11
CA ASP A 3 -2.95 -2.59 8.49
C ASP A 3 -2.70 -3.40 7.21
N ILE A 4 -1.50 -3.97 7.08
CA ILE A 4 -1.09 -4.82 5.95
C ILE A 4 -2.11 -5.93 5.70
N LEU A 5 -2.71 -6.48 6.76
CA LEU A 5 -3.72 -7.53 6.64
C LEU A 5 -4.97 -7.04 5.92
N ASN A 6 -5.41 -5.81 6.20
CA ASN A 6 -6.55 -5.20 5.51
C ASN A 6 -6.23 -4.89 4.05
N LEU A 7 -5.01 -4.43 3.76
CA LEU A 7 -4.59 -4.14 2.39
C LEU A 7 -4.56 -5.41 1.53
N VAL A 8 -3.90 -6.46 2.02
CA VAL A 8 -3.85 -7.77 1.36
C VAL A 8 -5.25 -8.37 1.24
N GLY A 9 -6.02 -8.39 2.33
CA GLY A 9 -7.37 -8.92 2.37
C GLY A 9 -8.32 -8.23 1.39
N SER A 10 -8.20 -6.90 1.22
CA SER A 10 -8.96 -6.17 0.22
C SER A 10 -8.59 -6.58 -1.20
N LYS A 11 -7.30 -6.70 -1.52
CA LYS A 11 -6.87 -7.14 -2.86
C LYS A 11 -7.39 -8.54 -3.20
N ILE A 12 -7.32 -9.47 -2.24
CA ILE A 12 -7.90 -10.83 -2.42
C ILE A 12 -9.39 -10.74 -2.75
N ARG A 13 -10.14 -9.93 -1.99
CA ARG A 13 -11.58 -9.70 -2.22
C ARG A 13 -11.85 -9.14 -3.62
N ASP A 14 -11.06 -8.18 -4.07
CA ASP A 14 -11.23 -7.51 -5.36
C ASP A 14 -11.03 -8.51 -6.51
N TYR A 15 -9.94 -9.28 -6.47
CA TYR A 15 -9.66 -10.32 -7.47
C TYR A 15 -10.68 -11.46 -7.45
N ARG A 16 -11.12 -11.89 -6.26
CA ARG A 16 -12.19 -12.89 -6.12
C ARG A 16 -13.48 -12.41 -6.79
N LYS A 17 -13.89 -11.17 -6.54
CA LYS A 17 -15.08 -10.58 -7.15
C LYS A 17 -14.93 -10.43 -8.66
N ALA A 18 -13.75 -10.06 -9.15
CA ALA A 18 -13.47 -9.98 -10.58
C ALA A 18 -13.61 -11.34 -11.29
N LYS A 19 -13.31 -12.45 -10.59
CA LYS A 19 -13.56 -13.83 -11.05
C LYS A 19 -15.02 -14.29 -10.84
N GLY A 20 -15.90 -13.45 -10.29
CA GLY A 20 -17.31 -13.78 -10.06
C GLY A 20 -17.57 -14.78 -8.94
N LEU A 21 -16.59 -15.01 -8.06
CA LEU A 21 -16.67 -16.01 -7.00
C LEU A 21 -17.25 -15.44 -5.70
N SER A 22 -18.05 -16.22 -4.98
CA SER A 22 -18.39 -15.97 -3.58
C SER A 22 -17.23 -16.35 -2.64
N GLN A 23 -17.26 -15.92 -1.38
CA GLN A 23 -16.24 -16.32 -0.39
C GLN A 23 -16.24 -17.85 -0.19
N ASP A 24 -17.42 -18.45 -0.14
CA ASP A 24 -17.60 -19.90 0.02
C ASP A 24 -17.04 -20.66 -1.18
N GLN A 25 -17.28 -20.17 -2.40
CA GLN A 25 -16.73 -20.77 -3.63
C GLN A 25 -15.20 -20.68 -3.66
N LEU A 26 -14.61 -19.53 -3.31
CA LEU A 26 -13.16 -19.41 -3.23
C LEU A 26 -12.59 -20.35 -2.16
N ALA A 27 -13.25 -20.45 -1.01
CA ALA A 27 -12.83 -21.32 0.06
C ALA A 27 -12.85 -22.79 -0.38
N GLU A 28 -13.93 -23.23 -1.03
CA GLU A 28 -14.07 -24.58 -1.57
C GLU A 28 -12.95 -24.91 -2.57
N LEU A 29 -12.71 -24.02 -3.55
CA LEU A 29 -11.65 -24.19 -4.55
C LEU A 29 -10.25 -24.24 -3.92
N CYS A 30 -10.02 -23.44 -2.87
CA CYS A 30 -8.77 -23.46 -2.12
C CYS A 30 -8.69 -24.59 -1.08
N GLY A 31 -9.74 -25.41 -0.88
CA GLY A 31 -9.79 -26.39 0.21
C GLY A 31 -9.67 -25.76 1.61
N PHE A 32 -10.24 -24.57 1.80
CA PHE A 32 -10.33 -23.87 3.08
C PHE A 32 -11.76 -23.90 3.63
N HIS A 33 -11.89 -23.65 4.93
CA HIS A 33 -13.18 -23.37 5.52
C HIS A 33 -13.66 -21.98 5.12
N PHE A 34 -14.95 -21.79 4.82
CA PHE A 34 -15.51 -20.52 4.35
C PHE A 34 -15.16 -19.31 5.26
N SER A 35 -15.19 -19.53 6.58
CA SER A 35 -14.87 -18.50 7.57
C SER A 35 -13.40 -18.06 7.54
N TYR A 36 -12.49 -18.89 7.00
CA TYR A 36 -11.09 -18.55 6.81
C TYR A 36 -10.94 -17.46 5.76
N ILE A 37 -11.51 -17.64 4.56
CA ILE A 37 -11.51 -16.63 3.50
C ILE A 37 -12.15 -15.34 3.98
N GLY A 38 -13.31 -15.44 4.65
CA GLY A 38 -13.99 -14.27 5.22
C GLY A 38 -13.10 -13.49 6.21
N GLY A 39 -12.43 -14.19 7.12
CA GLY A 39 -11.51 -13.58 8.09
C GLY A 39 -10.26 -12.97 7.44
N VAL A 40 -9.70 -13.62 6.43
CA VAL A 40 -8.55 -13.10 5.65
C VAL A 40 -8.94 -11.82 4.93
N GLU A 41 -10.08 -11.79 4.22
CA GLU A 41 -10.51 -10.59 3.49
C GLU A 41 -10.84 -9.40 4.40
N ARG A 42 -11.20 -9.65 5.66
CA ARG A 42 -11.47 -8.60 6.66
C ARG A 42 -10.22 -8.23 7.49
N GLY A 43 -9.06 -8.81 7.19
CA GLY A 43 -7.83 -8.58 7.95
C GLY A 43 -7.83 -9.16 9.38
N GLU A 44 -8.82 -9.99 9.74
CA GLU A 44 -8.96 -10.61 11.07
C GLU A 44 -8.08 -11.87 11.23
N ARG A 45 -7.50 -12.35 10.13
CA ARG A 45 -6.64 -13.53 10.08
C ARG A 45 -5.34 -13.20 9.36
N ASN A 46 -4.22 -13.46 10.03
CA ASN A 46 -2.92 -13.42 9.39
C ASN A 46 -2.73 -14.70 8.53
N ILE A 47 -2.71 -14.52 7.21
CA ILE A 47 -2.55 -15.61 6.24
C ILE A 47 -1.06 -15.98 6.11
N SER A 48 -0.76 -17.29 6.08
CA SER A 48 0.60 -17.75 5.76
C SER A 48 0.91 -17.51 4.28
N LEU A 49 2.18 -17.37 3.93
CA LEU A 49 2.59 -17.22 2.53
C LEU A 49 2.18 -18.43 1.66
N GLU A 50 2.21 -19.64 2.23
CA GLU A 50 1.76 -20.86 1.54
C GLU A 50 0.26 -20.80 1.21
N ASN A 51 -0.58 -20.37 2.17
CA ASN A 51 -2.00 -20.23 1.92
C ASN A 51 -2.30 -19.08 0.96
N LEU A 52 -1.53 -17.99 1.02
CA LEU A 52 -1.64 -16.89 0.06
C LEU A 52 -1.28 -17.36 -1.35
N ALA A 53 -0.24 -18.18 -1.50
CA ALA A 53 0.14 -18.79 -2.77
C ALA A 53 -0.97 -19.70 -3.32
N LYS A 54 -1.64 -20.47 -2.45
CA LYS A 54 -2.78 -21.30 -2.83
C LYS A 54 -3.97 -20.48 -3.35
N ILE A 55 -4.27 -19.36 -2.71
CA ILE A 55 -5.28 -18.40 -3.18
C ILE A 55 -4.86 -17.81 -4.53
N ALA A 56 -3.58 -17.43 -4.67
CA ALA A 56 -3.03 -16.88 -5.92
C ALA A 56 -3.20 -17.87 -7.07
N GLU A 57 -2.82 -19.14 -6.86
CA GLU A 57 -2.96 -20.22 -7.83
C GLU A 57 -4.43 -20.43 -8.23
N THR A 58 -5.34 -20.47 -7.25
CA THR A 58 -6.79 -20.63 -7.49
C THR A 58 -7.37 -19.47 -8.29
N LEU A 59 -6.85 -18.26 -8.08
CA LEU A 59 -7.26 -17.06 -8.81
C LEU A 59 -6.48 -16.86 -10.12
N GLU A 60 -5.52 -17.74 -10.44
CA GLU A 60 -4.62 -17.65 -11.60
C GLU A 60 -3.81 -16.34 -11.63
N LEU A 61 -3.25 -15.96 -10.47
CA LEU A 61 -2.50 -14.73 -10.27
C LEU A 61 -1.12 -14.99 -9.68
N GLU A 62 -0.18 -14.08 -9.95
CA GLU A 62 1.08 -14.05 -9.20
C GLU A 62 0.87 -13.46 -7.80
N PRO A 63 1.44 -14.04 -6.72
CA PRO A 63 1.23 -13.55 -5.35
C PRO A 63 1.54 -12.07 -5.14
N LYS A 64 2.47 -11.49 -5.93
CA LYS A 64 2.87 -10.08 -5.85
C LYS A 64 1.70 -9.10 -6.00
N VAL A 65 0.65 -9.49 -6.74
CA VAL A 65 -0.49 -8.59 -7.02
C VAL A 65 -1.29 -8.25 -5.77
N PHE A 66 -1.21 -9.10 -4.72
CA PHE A 66 -1.85 -8.83 -3.44
C PHE A 66 -1.10 -7.78 -2.61
N PHE A 67 0.11 -7.40 -3.04
CA PHE A 67 0.96 -6.39 -2.40
C PHE A 67 1.08 -5.09 -3.21
N ASP A 68 0.36 -4.97 -4.31
CA ASP A 68 0.38 -3.77 -5.17
C ASP A 68 -0.49 -2.66 -4.56
N PHE A 69 0.05 -2.01 -3.54
CA PHE A 69 -0.60 -0.94 -2.80
C PHE A 69 -0.23 0.41 -3.40
N GLU A 70 -1.24 1.20 -3.80
CA GLU A 70 -1.02 2.57 -4.26
C GLU A 70 -0.56 3.52 -3.12
N GLN A 71 -0.72 3.09 -1.87
CA GLN A 71 -0.27 3.84 -0.70
C GLN A 71 1.10 3.31 -0.27
N PRO A 72 2.20 4.09 -0.44
CA PRO A 72 3.48 3.70 0.11
C PRO A 72 3.35 3.47 1.61
N PHE A 73 4.02 2.45 2.14
CA PHE A 73 4.31 2.34 3.56
C PHE A 73 5.27 3.49 3.92
N VAL A 74 4.72 4.71 4.04
CA VAL A 74 5.42 5.84 4.59
C VAL A 74 5.57 5.52 6.07
N GLN A 75 6.80 5.18 6.47
CA GLN A 75 7.13 5.17 7.88
C GLN A 75 6.76 6.55 8.41
N PRO A 76 5.89 6.64 9.45
CA PRO A 76 5.67 7.93 10.08
C PRO A 76 7.04 8.49 10.45
N PRO A 77 7.26 9.79 10.25
CA PRO A 77 8.58 10.38 10.44
C PRO A 77 9.20 9.96 11.77
N SER A 78 10.40 9.39 11.72
CA SER A 78 11.08 8.86 12.92
C SER A 78 11.65 9.97 13.80
N ASP A 79 11.81 11.17 13.23
CA ASP A 79 12.19 12.38 13.95
C ASP A 79 11.52 13.65 13.37
N LYS A 80 11.71 14.79 14.07
CA LYS A 80 11.15 16.10 13.67
C LYS A 80 11.65 16.58 12.31
N LYS A 81 12.87 16.22 11.92
CA LYS A 81 13.47 16.63 10.65
C LYS A 81 12.82 15.89 9.50
N GLU A 82 12.64 14.57 9.65
CA GLU A 82 11.91 13.75 8.69
C GLU A 82 10.47 14.23 8.53
N ALA A 83 9.82 14.68 9.61
CA ALA A 83 8.45 15.20 9.55
C ALA A 83 8.36 16.47 8.70
N ALA A 84 9.24 17.42 8.97
CA ALA A 84 9.32 18.66 8.21
C ALA A 84 9.62 18.41 6.72
N LEU A 85 10.50 17.45 6.41
CA LEU A 85 10.79 17.07 5.02
C LEU A 85 9.57 16.44 4.34
N GLN A 86 8.86 15.55 5.03
CA GLN A 86 7.69 14.88 4.48
C GLN A 86 6.55 15.87 4.19
N GLU A 87 6.34 16.85 5.06
CA GLU A 87 5.37 17.94 4.84
C GLU A 87 5.70 18.72 3.56
N VAL A 88 6.96 19.13 3.39
CA VAL A 88 7.43 19.84 2.19
C VAL A 88 7.23 18.99 0.93
N LEU A 89 7.62 17.71 0.97
CA LEU A 89 7.48 16.81 -0.18
C LEU A 89 6.00 16.63 -0.58
N THR A 90 5.12 16.45 0.40
CA THR A 90 3.67 16.30 0.18
C THR A 90 3.08 17.54 -0.51
N LEU A 91 3.50 18.74 -0.08
CA LEU A 91 3.06 19.99 -0.72
C LEU A 91 3.52 20.11 -2.18
N LEU A 92 4.70 19.58 -2.50
CA LEU A 92 5.30 19.68 -3.84
C LEU A 92 4.77 18.62 -4.81
N GLN A 93 4.38 17.44 -4.33
CA GLN A 93 3.89 16.34 -5.17
C GLN A 93 2.67 16.71 -6.03
N ALA A 94 1.80 17.59 -5.52
CA ALA A 94 0.59 18.02 -6.24
C ALA A 94 0.82 19.25 -7.16
N LYS A 95 2.07 19.69 -7.37
CA LYS A 95 2.38 20.92 -8.13
C LYS A 95 2.94 20.61 -9.51
N GLU A 96 2.63 21.50 -10.47
CA GLU A 96 3.20 21.46 -11.81
C GLU A 96 4.73 21.68 -11.78
N LEU A 97 5.42 21.13 -12.78
CA LEU A 97 6.88 21.19 -12.92
C LEU A 97 7.46 22.62 -12.80
N ARG A 98 6.78 23.62 -13.35
CA ARG A 98 7.21 25.04 -13.25
C ARG A 98 7.34 25.50 -11.80
N HIS A 99 6.39 25.11 -10.94
CA HIS A 99 6.39 25.51 -9.53
C HIS A 99 7.49 24.79 -8.77
N ILE A 100 7.71 23.50 -9.06
CA ILE A 100 8.82 22.73 -8.47
C ILE A 100 10.17 23.35 -8.84
N GLN A 101 10.34 23.75 -10.11
CA GLN A 101 11.56 24.43 -10.58
C GLN A 101 11.76 25.80 -9.93
N MET A 102 10.70 26.58 -9.74
CA MET A 102 10.75 27.85 -9.02
C MET A 102 11.15 27.65 -7.55
N THR A 103 10.53 26.70 -6.85
CA THR A 103 10.88 26.35 -5.47
C THR A 103 12.34 25.95 -5.35
N LYS A 104 12.85 25.13 -6.29
CA LYS A 104 14.27 24.76 -6.32
C LYS A 104 15.18 25.99 -6.41
N LYS A 105 14.87 26.95 -7.27
CA LYS A 105 15.66 28.19 -7.41
C LYS A 105 15.65 28.99 -6.11
N LEU A 106 14.48 29.18 -5.51
CA LEU A 106 14.32 29.88 -4.24
C LEU A 106 15.10 29.20 -3.11
N LEU A 107 15.01 27.88 -2.98
CA LEU A 107 15.77 27.13 -1.96
C LEU A 107 17.29 27.31 -2.14
N VAL A 108 17.78 27.26 -3.39
CA VAL A 108 19.20 27.50 -3.69
C VAL A 108 19.63 28.91 -3.29
N GLU A 109 18.80 29.92 -3.56
CA GLU A 109 19.07 31.30 -3.14
C GLU A 109 19.06 31.45 -1.62
N ILE A 110 18.05 30.91 -0.94
CA ILE A 110 17.93 30.95 0.52
C ILE A 110 19.18 30.34 1.18
N PHE A 111 19.62 29.15 0.74
CA PHE A 111 20.79 28.49 1.33
C PHE A 111 22.12 29.18 0.98
N LYS A 112 22.18 29.93 -0.13
CA LYS A 112 23.33 30.80 -0.42
C LYS A 112 23.35 32.02 0.50
N THR A 113 22.19 32.62 0.75
CA THR A 113 22.06 33.83 1.58
C THR A 113 22.19 33.55 3.08
N PHE A 114 21.79 32.36 3.54
CA PHE A 114 21.86 31.93 4.94
C PHE A 114 22.63 30.61 5.08
N PRO A 115 23.98 30.62 4.94
CA PRO A 115 24.76 29.39 4.83
C PRO A 115 24.85 28.54 6.11
N ARG A 116 24.55 29.06 7.31
CA ARG A 116 24.50 28.28 8.58
C ARG A 116 23.61 28.90 9.67
N GLN A 117 22.73 28.08 10.26
CA GLN A 117 22.55 27.89 11.71
C GLN A 117 22.76 26.40 11.99
#